data_AF-A0A103Y841-F1
#
_entry.id   AF-A0A103Y841-F1
#
_cell.length_a   1.000
_cell.length_b   1.000
_cell.length_c   1.000
_cell.angle_alpha   90.00
_cell.angle_beta   90.00
_cell.angle_gamma   90.00
#
_symmetry.space_group_name_H-M   'P 1'
#
loop_
_entity.id
_entity.type
_entity.pdbx_description
1 polymer ?
#
loop_
_entity_poly.entity_id
_entity_poly.type
_entity_poly.pdbx_seq_one_letter_code
_entity_poly.pdbx_strand_id
1 'polypeptide(L)' 'VEWKNISRVCNRKAILTVNGEYPGPTIAVNEGEQVEIKVTNGVPRNTTIHWLYPTPFNPISKHMYGGVVLKLS' A
#
# COMPACT_ATOMS: atom_id res chain seq x y z
N VAL A 1 7.01 1.66 -6.94
CA VAL A 1 7.58 1.99 -5.61
C VAL A 1 8.69 2.99 -5.81
N GLU A 2 8.64 4.13 -5.11
CA GLU A 2 9.59 5.23 -5.29
C GLU A 2 9.79 6.06 -4.01
N TRP A 3 10.88 6.81 -3.96
CA TRP A 3 11.13 7.78 -2.89
C TRP A 3 10.40 9.10 -3.16
N LYS A 4 9.66 9.59 -2.15
CA LYS A 4 9.07 10.94 -2.15
C LYS A 4 9.44 11.70 -0.89
N ASN A 5 9.77 12.98 -1.07
CA ASN A 5 9.95 13.91 0.03
C ASN A 5 8.59 14.38 0.53
N ILE A 6 8.20 13.95 1.72
CA ILE A 6 6.96 14.38 2.37
C ILE A 6 7.29 15.32 3.53
N SER A 7 6.51 16.39 3.63
CA SER A 7 6.57 17.34 4.74
C SER A 7 5.41 17.10 5.70
N ARG A 8 5.69 16.81 6.97
CA ARG A 8 4.68 16.78 8.04
C ARG A 8 5.20 17.55 9.25
N VAL A 9 4.38 18.44 9.81
CA VAL A 9 4.69 19.23 11.02
C VAL A 9 6.11 19.81 10.95
N CYS A 10 6.38 20.56 9.86
CA CYS A 10 7.66 21.21 9.58
C CYS A 10 8.90 20.30 9.44
N ASN A 11 8.72 18.97 9.38
CA ASN A 11 9.79 18.01 9.12
C ASN A 11 9.64 17.44 7.70
N ARG A 12 10.70 17.58 6.90
CA ARG A 12 10.76 17.03 5.54
C ARG A 12 11.64 15.78 5.53
N LYS A 13 11.07 14.66 5.08
CA LYS A 13 11.79 13.38 5.01
C LYS A 13 11.45 12.66 3.72
N ALA A 14 12.46 12.04 3.10
CA ALA A 14 12.26 11.07 2.03
C ALA A 14 11.68 9.79 2.62
N ILE A 15 10.52 9.36 2.14
CA ILE A 15 9.89 8.10 2.50
C ILE A 15 9.58 7.28 1.25
N LEU A 16 9.45 5.98 1.42
CA LEU A 16 8.99 5.10 0.35
C LEU A 16 7.48 5.21 0.19
N THR A 17 7.06 5.25 -1.07
CA THR A 17 5.67 5.41 -1.47
C THR A 17 5.31 4.42 -2.56
N VAL A 18 4.02 4.11 -2.66
CA VAL A 18 3.44 3.39 -3.81
C VAL A 18 2.77 4.44 -4.67
N ASN A 19 3.18 4.54 -5.93
CA ASN A 19 2.68 5.54 -6.89
C ASN A 19 2.75 7.00 -6.39
N GLY A 20 3.78 7.32 -5.58
CA GLY A 20 3.93 8.66 -5.01
C GLY A 20 3.03 8.97 -3.81
N GLU A 21 2.17 8.03 -3.41
CA GLU A 21 1.17 8.20 -2.35
C GLU A 21 1.64 7.66 -1.00
N TYR A 22 1.26 8.39 0.06
CA TYR A 22 1.44 7.98 1.45
C TYR A 22 0.29 8.48 2.33
N PRO A 23 -0.47 7.59 3.01
CA PRO A 23 -0.45 6.13 2.87
C PRO A 23 -0.65 5.67 1.42
N GLY A 24 -0.23 4.44 1.08
CA GLY A 24 -0.37 3.93 -0.29
C GLY A 24 -1.84 3.85 -0.76
N PRO A 25 -2.08 3.62 -2.05
CA PRO A 25 -3.42 3.58 -2.61
C PRO A 25 -4.25 2.47 -1.97
N THR A 26 -5.55 2.73 -1.82
CA THR A 26 -6.50 1.75 -1.29
C THR A 26 -6.91 0.79 -2.39
N ILE A 27 -6.91 -0.51 -2.09
CA ILE A 27 -7.47 -1.53 -2.97
C ILE A 27 -8.82 -1.94 -2.40
N ALA A 28 -9.87 -1.61 -3.15
CA ALA A 28 -11.25 -1.96 -2.86
C ALA A 28 -11.68 -3.04 -3.85
N VAL A 29 -12.04 -4.21 -3.32
CA VAL A 29 -12.44 -5.38 -4.09
C VAL A 29 -13.64 -6.04 -3.43
N ASN A 30 -14.49 -6.69 -4.22
CA ASN A 30 -15.57 -7.50 -3.67
C ASN A 30 -15.08 -8.92 -3.36
N GLU A 31 -15.73 -9.54 -2.39
CA GLU A 31 -15.50 -10.96 -2.11
C GLU A 31 -15.71 -11.82 -3.37
N GLY A 32 -14.75 -12.70 -3.64
CA GLY A 32 -14.74 -13.57 -4.82
C GLY A 32 -14.13 -12.96 -6.09
N GLU A 33 -13.79 -11.66 -6.09
CA GLU A 33 -13.06 -11.05 -7.20
C GLU A 33 -11.57 -11.41 -7.17
N GLN A 34 -11.00 -11.59 -8.36
CA GLN A 34 -9.56 -11.75 -8.53
C GLN A 34 -8.94 -10.43 -8.97
N VAL A 35 -7.82 -10.07 -8.36
CA VAL A 35 -7.10 -8.84 -8.70
C VAL A 35 -5.64 -9.17 -9.00
N GLU A 36 -5.16 -8.66 -10.14
CA GLU A 36 -3.76 -8.71 -10.53
C GLU A 36 -3.09 -7.37 -10.18
N ILE A 37 -1.97 -7.42 -9.46
CA ILE A 37 -1.23 -6.23 -9.02
C ILE A 37 0.18 -6.30 -9.56
N LYS A 38 0.46 -5.47 -10.57
CA LYS A 38 1.79 -5.34 -11.16
C LYS A 38 2.59 -4.33 -10.37
N VAL A 39 3.72 -4.77 -9.83
CA VAL A 39 4.58 -3.94 -8.98
C VAL A 39 5.88 -3.66 -9.72
N THR A 40 6.15 -2.38 -9.97
CA THR A 40 7.46 -1.92 -10.45
C THR A 40 8.25 -1.35 -9.27
N ASN A 41 9.39 -1.97 -8.97
CA ASN A 41 10.33 -1.45 -7.97
C ASN A 41 11.25 -0.40 -8.62
N GLY A 42 11.02 0.88 -8.34
CA GLY A 42 11.82 2.00 -8.85
C GLY A 42 12.97 2.41 -7.91
N VAL A 43 13.25 1.64 -6.86
CA VAL A 43 14.34 1.94 -5.91
C VAL A 43 15.43 0.87 -5.97
N PRO A 44 16.71 1.22 -5.71
CA PRO A 44 17.84 0.30 -5.84
C PRO A 44 17.97 -0.68 -4.66
N ARG A 45 16.87 -0.99 -3.97
CA ARG A 45 16.84 -1.90 -2.81
C ARG A 45 15.76 -2.96 -3.00
N ASN A 46 16.05 -4.18 -2.55
CA ASN A 46 15.07 -5.26 -2.51
C ASN A 46 13.88 -4.83 -1.66
N THR A 47 12.69 -4.86 -2.25
CA THR A 47 11.47 -4.37 -1.60
C THR A 47 10.37 -5.41 -1.78
N THR A 48 9.62 -5.65 -0.71
CA THR A 48 8.46 -6.53 -0.73
C THR A 48 7.21 -5.77 -0.38
N ILE A 49 6.10 -6.20 -0.95
CA ILE A 49 4.76 -5.73 -0.62
C ILE A 49 4.06 -6.86 0.11
N HIS A 50 3.48 -6.55 1.27
CA HIS A 50 2.71 -7.49 2.06
C HIS A 50 1.26 -7.03 2.15
N TRP A 51 0.33 -7.92 1.82
CA TRP A 51 -1.09 -7.74 2.11
C TRP A 51 -1.31 -7.95 3.59
N LEU A 52 -1.56 -6.87 4.31
CA LEU A 52 -2.11 -7.01 5.65
C LEU A 52 -3.61 -7.25 5.50
N TYR A 53 -4.11 -8.33 6.07
CA TYR A 53 -5.55 -8.50 6.25
C TYR A 53 -5.94 -7.78 7.56
N PRO A 54 -6.64 -6.64 7.51
CA PRO A 54 -7.29 -6.13 8.71
C PRO A 54 -8.56 -6.95 8.95
N THR A 55 -8.62 -7.71 10.04
CA THR A 55 -9.92 -8.06 10.64
C THR A 55 -10.48 -6.80 11.32
N PRO A 56 -11.78 -6.49 11.23
CA PRO A 56 -12.89 -7.45 11.23
C PRO A 56 -13.69 -7.47 9.92
N PHE A 57 -14.17 -8.65 9.57
CA PHE A 57 -15.27 -8.84 8.62
C PHE A 57 -16.40 -7.86 8.98
N ASN A 58 -16.74 -6.91 8.12
CA ASN A 58 -18.01 -6.20 8.22
C ASN A 58 -19.04 -7.05 7.47
N PRO A 59 -19.94 -7.79 8.16
CA PRO A 59 -20.86 -8.72 7.50
C PRO A 59 -21.89 -8.03 6.59
N ILE A 60 -22.01 -6.68 6.65
CA ILE A 60 -22.97 -5.91 5.86
C ILE A 60 -22.37 -5.49 4.50
N SER A 61 -21.08 -5.14 4.47
CA SER A 61 -20.40 -4.78 3.23
C SER A 61 -19.55 -5.95 2.76
N LYS A 62 -19.98 -6.65 1.70
CA LYS A 62 -19.16 -7.66 0.98
C LYS A 62 -17.89 -7.08 0.32
N HIS A 63 -17.52 -5.84 0.66
CA HIS A 63 -16.31 -5.17 0.20
C HIS A 63 -15.18 -5.50 1.18
N MET A 64 -14.09 -6.05 0.66
CA MET A 64 -12.84 -6.15 1.41
C MET A 64 -11.97 -4.93 1.12
N TYR A 65 -11.56 -4.25 2.19
CA TYR A 65 -10.57 -3.17 2.13
C TYR A 65 -9.21 -3.74 2.53
N GLY A 66 -8.32 -3.91 1.55
CA GLY A 66 -6.96 -4.39 1.76
C GLY A 66 -5.97 -3.24 1.86
N GLY A 67 -5.12 -3.25 2.88
CA GLY A 67 -3.98 -2.32 3.01
C GLY A 67 -2.70 -2.93 2.44
N VAL A 68 -2.00 -2.19 1.58
CA VAL A 68 -0.66 -2.55 1.11
C VAL A 68 0.36 -2.09 2.16
N VAL A 69 1.11 -3.00 2.76
CA VAL A 69 2.25 -2.63 3.61
C VAL A 69 3.54 -2.83 2.82
N LEU A 70 4.28 -1.75 2.62
CA LEU A 70 5.64 -1.81 2.08
C LEU A 70 6.59 -2.28 3.20
N LYS A 71 7.22 -3.44 3.00
CA LYS A 71 8.30 -3.91 3.87
C LYS A 71 9.62 -3.85 3.10
N LEU A 72 10.58 -3.17 3.72
CA LEU A 72 11.97 -3.24 3.34
C LEU A 72 12.56 -4.54 3.89
N SER A 73 13.11 -5.36 3.01
CA SER A 73 13.91 -6.52 3.38
C SER A 73 15.39 -6.16 3.45
#